data_AF-A0AAD6SFQ2-F1
#
_entry.id   AF-A0AAD6SFQ2-F1
#
_cell.length_a   1.000
_cell.length_b   1.000
_cell.length_c   1.000
_cell.angle_alpha   90.00
_cell.angle_beta   90.00
_cell.angle_gamma   90.00
#
_symmetry.space_group_name_H-M   'P 1'
#
loop_
_entity.id
_entity.type
_entity.pdbx_description
1 polymer ?
#
loop_
_entity_poly.entity_id
_entity_poly.type
_entity_poly.pdbx_seq_one_letter_code
_entity_poly.pdbx_strand_id
1 'polypeptide(L)'
;MAPYFETVKSFADVPTAEAGVSTDEFLQASDGLVAMFDLLGAGVFGFVQADIKSNIAGVRERYVATREESTTLEDLVRHEKSLGIKHGTQCLVRLIRGLAFTCLALQTTQSEPTCALHVCFRRAYDVVLRHHHTFVVRSVVTLAIRAVPRRDHFYAQISQGGDTEKFEQELKRWLTGLGAIIQRMKPFLAEGGYGRV
;
A
#
# COMPACT_ATOMS: atom_id res chain seq x y z
N MET A 1 -0.98 11.93 23.04
CA MET A 1 -0.88 12.23 21.60
C MET A 1 -1.86 11.31 20.90
N ALA A 2 -2.57 11.76 19.86
CA ALA A 2 -3.43 10.85 19.10
C ALA A 2 -2.59 9.75 18.43
N PRO A 3 -3.10 8.50 18.33
CA PRO A 3 -2.42 7.45 17.59
C PRO A 3 -2.11 7.88 16.16
N TYR A 4 -0.99 7.44 15.62
CA TYR A 4 -0.51 7.84 14.30
C TYR A 4 -1.55 7.61 13.20
N PHE A 5 -2.27 6.50 13.30
CA PHE A 5 -3.35 6.12 12.40
C PHE A 5 -4.49 7.16 12.32
N GLU A 6 -4.68 7.95 13.38
CA GLU A 6 -5.68 9.03 13.43
C GLU A 6 -5.15 10.36 12.88
N THR A 7 -3.83 10.49 12.70
CA THR A 7 -3.18 11.74 12.29
C THR A 7 -2.81 11.78 10.81
N VAL A 8 -2.77 10.62 10.15
CA VAL A 8 -2.45 10.52 8.72
C VAL A 8 -3.70 10.53 7.86
N LYS A 9 -3.54 10.94 6.60
CA LYS A 9 -4.61 10.81 5.62
C LYS A 9 -4.99 9.33 5.46
N SER A 10 -6.26 9.02 5.68
CA SER A 10 -6.80 7.69 5.42
C SER A 10 -7.04 7.49 3.92
N PHE A 11 -6.81 6.27 3.42
CA PHE A 11 -7.26 5.91 2.07
C PHE A 11 -8.78 5.98 1.90
N ALA A 12 -9.55 5.93 3.01
CA ALA A 12 -10.98 6.16 2.98
C ALA A 12 -11.38 7.60 2.63
N ASP A 13 -10.46 8.55 2.80
CA ASP A 13 -10.67 9.98 2.54
C ASP A 13 -10.03 10.44 1.23
N VAL A 14 -9.49 9.51 0.44
CA VAL A 14 -8.95 9.79 -0.90
C VAL A 14 -10.13 9.87 -1.88
N PRO A 15 -10.34 11.00 -2.56
CA PRO A 15 -11.42 11.13 -3.52
C PRO A 15 -11.29 10.14 -4.67
N THR A 16 -12.30 9.29 -4.84
CA THR A 16 -12.47 8.40 -5.99
C THR A 16 -13.75 8.80 -6.72
N ALA A 17 -13.67 9.81 -7.58
CA ALA A 17 -14.80 10.23 -8.42
C ALA A 17 -14.83 9.41 -9.72
N GLU A 18 -15.84 9.63 -10.58
CA GLU A 18 -15.82 9.06 -11.95
C GLU A 18 -14.50 9.39 -12.67
N ALA A 19 -14.00 10.61 -12.51
CA ALA A 19 -12.78 11.11 -13.13
C ALA A 19 -11.52 10.28 -12.80
N GLY A 20 -11.41 9.71 -11.61
CA GLY A 20 -10.21 8.98 -11.18
C GLY A 20 -9.92 9.04 -9.69
N VAL A 21 -8.80 8.45 -9.31
CA VAL A 21 -8.24 8.53 -7.95
C VAL A 21 -7.34 9.76 -7.86
N SER A 22 -7.62 10.71 -6.95
CA SER A 22 -6.77 11.90 -6.79
C SER A 22 -5.32 11.53 -6.48
N THR A 23 -4.39 11.97 -7.33
CA THR A 23 -2.96 11.61 -7.22
C THR A 23 -2.32 12.15 -5.94
N ASP A 24 -2.56 13.43 -5.64
CA ASP A 24 -1.96 14.09 -4.49
C ASP A 24 -2.42 13.44 -3.17
N GLU A 25 -3.74 13.23 -3.05
CA GLU A 25 -4.36 12.63 -1.88
C GLU A 25 -3.93 11.16 -1.69
N PHE A 26 -3.82 10.41 -2.78
CA PHE A 26 -3.30 9.04 -2.76
C PHE A 26 -1.84 8.98 -2.30
N LEU A 27 -0.99 9.92 -2.76
CA LEU A 27 0.41 9.99 -2.34
C LEU A 27 0.52 10.36 -0.86
N GLN A 28 -0.29 11.29 -0.36
CA GLN A 28 -0.34 11.66 1.06
C GLN A 28 -0.78 10.47 1.94
N ALA A 29 -1.81 9.72 1.54
CA ALA A 29 -2.23 8.51 2.23
C ALA A 29 -1.16 7.41 2.20
N SER A 30 -0.42 7.30 1.09
CA SER A 30 0.68 6.34 0.93
C SER A 30 1.88 6.66 1.83
N ASP A 31 2.20 7.94 2.07
CA ASP A 31 3.21 8.34 3.06
C ASP A 31 2.78 7.91 4.48
N GLY A 32 1.47 8.00 4.78
CA GLY A 32 0.91 7.52 6.04
C GLY A 32 1.16 6.02 6.27
N LEU A 33 1.01 5.19 5.24
CA LEU A 33 1.34 3.76 5.33
C LEU A 33 2.82 3.53 5.66
N VAL A 34 3.72 4.26 5.02
CA VAL A 34 5.15 4.11 5.22
C VAL A 34 5.52 4.33 6.68
N ALA A 35 4.99 5.39 7.28
CA ALA A 35 5.25 5.70 8.67
C ALA A 35 4.58 4.72 9.64
N MET A 36 3.46 4.08 9.26
CA MET A 36 2.93 2.93 10.02
C MET A 36 3.93 1.77 10.06
N PHE A 37 4.63 1.49 8.96
CA PHE A 37 5.71 0.49 8.95
C PHE A 37 6.93 0.93 9.77
N ASP A 38 7.20 2.23 9.90
CA ASP A 38 8.29 2.72 10.76
C ASP A 38 8.01 2.39 12.25
N LEU A 39 6.75 2.35 12.68
CA LEU A 39 6.35 1.92 14.05
C LEU A 39 6.66 0.44 14.34
N LEU A 40 6.74 -0.40 13.30
CA LEU A 40 7.03 -1.83 13.45
C LEU A 40 8.54 -2.12 13.54
N GLY A 41 9.38 -1.08 13.42
CA GLY A 41 10.83 -1.16 13.53
C GLY A 41 11.53 -1.42 12.19
N ALA A 42 12.68 -0.77 12.02
CA ALA A 42 13.47 -0.75 10.78
C ALA A 42 14.24 -2.05 10.47
N GLY A 43 13.99 -3.15 11.18
CA GLY A 43 14.75 -4.41 11.05
C GLY A 43 14.60 -5.08 9.69
N VAL A 44 14.12 -6.32 9.66
CA VAL A 44 13.87 -7.05 8.39
C VAL A 44 12.93 -6.33 7.40
N PHE A 45 12.19 -5.30 7.85
CA PHE A 45 11.30 -4.50 7.01
C PHE A 45 12.01 -3.38 6.24
N GLY A 46 13.28 -3.07 6.52
CA GLY A 46 13.98 -1.96 5.87
C GLY A 46 13.98 -2.05 4.34
N PHE A 47 14.15 -3.27 3.79
CA PHE A 47 14.05 -3.50 2.33
C PHE A 47 12.65 -3.20 1.78
N VAL A 48 11.60 -3.63 2.49
CA VAL A 48 10.21 -3.42 2.08
C VAL A 48 9.85 -1.93 2.13
N GLN A 49 10.25 -1.25 3.20
CA GLN A 49 10.04 0.19 3.33
C GLN A 49 10.78 0.97 2.22
N ALA A 50 12.02 0.59 1.91
CA ALA A 50 12.79 1.22 0.84
C ALA A 50 12.10 1.06 -0.53
N ASP A 51 11.59 -0.13 -0.83
CA ASP A 51 10.82 -0.37 -2.07
C ASP A 51 9.57 0.53 -2.12
N ILE A 52 8.73 0.54 -1.08
CA ILE A 52 7.53 1.39 -1.03
C ILE A 52 7.89 2.88 -1.17
N LYS A 53 8.88 3.37 -0.40
CA LYS A 53 9.35 4.76 -0.44
C LYS A 53 9.82 5.14 -1.85
N SER A 54 10.58 4.26 -2.52
CA SER A 54 11.07 4.50 -3.88
C SER A 54 9.95 4.54 -4.93
N ASN A 55 8.93 3.69 -4.78
CA ASN A 55 7.79 3.67 -5.68
C ASN A 55 6.91 4.92 -5.49
N ILE A 56 6.66 5.36 -4.24
CA ILE A 56 5.99 6.63 -3.96
C ILE A 56 6.76 7.80 -4.58
N ALA A 57 8.09 7.83 -4.41
CA ALA A 57 8.92 8.88 -4.96
C ALA A 57 8.83 8.97 -6.49
N GLY A 58 8.86 7.83 -7.21
CA GLY A 58 8.74 7.84 -8.67
C GLY A 58 7.35 8.26 -9.18
N VAL A 59 6.27 7.91 -8.47
CA VAL A 59 4.93 8.43 -8.80
C VAL A 59 4.85 9.94 -8.54
N ARG A 60 5.41 10.39 -7.42
CA ARG A 60 5.45 11.81 -7.03
C ARG A 60 6.27 12.64 -8.00
N GLU A 61 7.43 12.16 -8.43
CA GLU A 61 8.26 12.82 -9.44
C GLU A 61 7.47 13.05 -10.73
N ARG A 62 6.75 12.02 -11.19
CA ARG A 62 5.89 12.14 -12.36
C ARG A 62 4.75 13.16 -12.15
N TYR A 63 4.09 13.10 -11.00
CA TYR A 63 3.02 14.03 -10.64
C TYR A 63 3.50 15.49 -10.64
N VAL A 64 4.65 15.77 -10.02
CA VAL A 64 5.22 17.13 -9.97
C VAL A 64 5.59 17.63 -11.36
N ALA A 65 6.12 16.76 -12.23
CA ALA A 65 6.51 17.13 -13.59
C ALA A 65 5.33 17.52 -14.50
N THR A 66 4.14 16.96 -14.26
CA THR A 66 2.96 17.13 -15.14
C THR A 66 1.67 17.26 -14.33
N ARG A 67 1.64 18.23 -13.42
CA ARG A 67 0.61 18.31 -12.36
C ARG A 67 -0.80 18.51 -12.91
N GLU A 68 -0.95 19.29 -13.97
CA GLU A 68 -2.24 19.58 -14.62
C GLU A 68 -2.78 18.35 -15.36
N GLU A 69 -1.89 17.53 -15.92
CA GLU A 69 -2.22 16.30 -16.66
C GLU A 69 -2.23 15.04 -15.77
N SER A 70 -1.92 15.18 -14.48
CA SER A 70 -1.76 14.08 -13.52
C SER A 70 -2.63 14.26 -12.28
N THR A 71 -3.75 14.96 -12.41
CA THR A 71 -4.69 15.20 -11.31
C THR A 71 -5.24 13.90 -10.73
N THR A 72 -5.42 12.89 -11.58
CA THR A 72 -5.75 11.51 -11.18
C THR A 72 -4.65 10.52 -11.53
N LEU A 73 -4.60 9.39 -10.83
CA LEU A 73 -3.65 8.32 -11.11
C LEU A 73 -3.81 7.78 -12.54
N GLU A 74 -5.05 7.71 -13.03
CA GLU A 74 -5.33 7.27 -14.38
C GLU A 74 -4.82 8.27 -15.42
N ASP A 75 -4.99 9.57 -15.19
CA ASP A 75 -4.49 10.61 -16.09
C ASP A 75 -2.97 10.66 -16.09
N LEU A 76 -2.34 10.53 -14.92
CA LEU A 76 -0.88 10.39 -14.78
C LEU A 76 -0.35 9.28 -15.70
N VAL A 77 -0.98 8.10 -15.65
CA VAL A 77 -0.59 6.93 -16.43
C VAL A 77 -0.84 7.14 -17.93
N ARG A 78 -2.01 7.66 -18.32
CA ARG A 78 -2.35 7.94 -19.73
C ARG A 78 -1.40 8.98 -20.33
N HIS A 79 -1.15 10.05 -19.60
CA HIS A 79 -0.27 11.14 -20.02
C HIS A 79 1.19 10.69 -20.10
N GLU A 80 1.70 9.92 -19.12
CA GLU A 80 3.07 9.38 -19.22
C GLU A 80 3.23 8.47 -20.45
N LYS A 81 2.23 7.62 -20.74
CA LYS A 81 2.23 6.76 -21.92
C LYS A 81 2.22 7.56 -23.23
N SER A 82 1.50 8.67 -23.32
CA SER A 82 1.47 9.49 -24.55
C SER A 82 2.83 10.11 -24.87
N LEU A 83 3.69 10.26 -23.87
CA LEU A 83 5.08 10.70 -24.03
C LEU A 83 6.08 9.56 -24.30
N GLY A 84 5.62 8.30 -24.33
CA GLY A 84 6.49 7.14 -24.48
C GLY A 84 7.35 6.83 -23.23
N ILE A 85 7.03 7.45 -22.09
CA ILE A 85 7.71 7.25 -20.80
C ILE A 85 6.91 6.22 -19.99
N LYS A 86 7.55 5.56 -19.01
CA LYS A 86 6.88 4.55 -18.18
C LYS A 86 7.36 4.46 -16.73
N HIS A 87 8.25 5.36 -16.29
CA HIS A 87 8.86 5.21 -14.97
C HIS A 87 7.83 5.36 -13.84
N GLY A 88 7.05 6.44 -13.86
CA GLY A 88 6.01 6.72 -12.87
C GLY A 88 4.95 5.63 -12.86
N THR A 89 4.50 5.18 -14.04
CA THR A 89 3.56 4.07 -14.22
C THR A 89 4.10 2.78 -13.64
N GLN A 90 5.38 2.44 -13.88
CA GLN A 90 5.99 1.24 -13.30
C GLN A 90 6.12 1.32 -11.78
N CYS A 91 6.44 2.49 -11.25
CA CYS A 91 6.42 2.74 -9.81
C CYS A 91 5.01 2.58 -9.24
N LEU A 92 3.99 3.13 -9.91
CA LEU A 92 2.60 2.99 -9.49
C LEU A 92 2.16 1.53 -9.48
N VAL A 93 2.48 0.75 -10.52
CA VAL A 93 2.16 -0.69 -10.56
C VAL A 93 2.78 -1.42 -9.38
N ARG A 94 4.06 -1.18 -9.07
CA ARG A 94 4.73 -1.80 -7.91
C ARG A 94 4.13 -1.33 -6.58
N LEU A 95 3.81 -0.05 -6.45
CA LEU A 95 3.15 0.51 -5.28
C LEU A 95 1.78 -0.14 -5.04
N ILE A 96 0.92 -0.22 -6.06
CA ILE A 96 -0.40 -0.83 -5.94
C ILE A 96 -0.28 -2.32 -5.57
N ARG A 97 0.72 -3.06 -6.08
CA ARG A 97 0.96 -4.46 -5.63
C ARG A 97 1.33 -4.53 -4.15
N GLY A 98 2.23 -3.66 -3.67
CA GLY A 98 2.60 -3.59 -2.25
C GLY A 98 1.42 -3.21 -1.35
N LEU A 99 0.58 -2.30 -1.82
CA LEU A 99 -0.66 -1.90 -1.16
C LEU A 99 -1.69 -3.04 -1.14
N ALA A 100 -1.87 -3.77 -2.25
CA ALA A 100 -2.77 -4.92 -2.32
C ALA A 100 -2.34 -6.06 -1.39
N PHE A 101 -1.04 -6.32 -1.31
CA PHE A 101 -0.47 -7.26 -0.36
C PHE A 101 -0.78 -6.86 1.09
N THR A 102 -0.51 -5.60 1.43
CA THR A 102 -0.75 -5.07 2.78
C THR A 102 -2.24 -5.10 3.14
N CYS A 103 -3.09 -4.65 2.23
CA CYS A 103 -4.55 -4.65 2.40
C CYS A 103 -5.07 -6.06 2.68
N LEU A 104 -4.69 -7.04 1.85
CA LEU A 104 -5.13 -8.42 2.02
C LEU A 104 -4.62 -9.02 3.34
N ALA A 105 -3.34 -8.82 3.67
CA ALA A 105 -2.75 -9.34 4.91
C ALA A 105 -3.47 -8.82 6.16
N LEU A 106 -3.78 -7.52 6.20
CA LEU A 106 -4.44 -6.88 7.33
C LEU A 106 -5.94 -7.21 7.38
N GLN A 107 -6.63 -7.31 6.25
CA GLN A 107 -8.01 -7.80 6.20
C GLN A 107 -8.11 -9.23 6.71
N THR A 108 -7.22 -10.14 6.30
CA THR A 108 -7.16 -11.50 6.84
C THR A 108 -6.89 -11.50 8.34
N THR A 109 -6.03 -10.60 8.81
CA THR A 109 -5.74 -10.43 10.23
C THR A 109 -6.99 -10.01 11.01
N GLN A 110 -7.81 -9.09 10.49
CA GLN A 110 -9.08 -8.70 11.13
C GLN A 110 -10.12 -9.83 11.10
N SER A 111 -10.27 -10.54 9.97
CA SER A 111 -11.27 -11.61 9.85
C SER A 111 -10.91 -12.90 10.59
N GLU A 112 -9.63 -13.16 10.82
CA GLU A 112 -9.13 -14.35 11.50
C GLU A 112 -8.35 -13.95 12.78
N PRO A 113 -9.04 -13.63 13.90
CA PRO A 113 -8.39 -13.10 15.10
C PRO A 113 -7.40 -14.08 15.76
N THR A 114 -7.58 -15.38 15.55
CA THR A 114 -6.71 -16.45 16.06
C THR A 114 -5.53 -16.77 15.15
N CYS A 115 -5.50 -16.23 13.92
CA CYS A 115 -4.43 -16.49 12.97
C CYS A 115 -3.18 -15.66 13.33
N ALA A 116 -2.03 -16.32 13.32
CA ALA A 116 -0.76 -15.64 13.57
C ALA A 116 -0.44 -14.67 12.43
N LEU A 117 0.04 -13.47 12.77
CA LEU A 117 0.24 -12.39 11.82
C LEU A 117 1.13 -12.79 10.63
N HIS A 118 2.24 -13.49 10.88
CA HIS A 118 3.11 -13.99 9.82
C HIS A 118 2.40 -14.97 8.86
N VAL A 119 1.39 -15.71 9.30
CA VAL A 119 0.60 -16.61 8.45
C VAL A 119 -0.32 -15.80 7.54
N CYS A 120 -1.00 -14.77 8.07
CA CYS A 120 -1.80 -13.83 7.27
C CYS A 120 -0.96 -13.18 6.17
N PHE A 121 0.21 -12.66 6.54
CA PHE A 121 1.15 -12.05 5.60
C PHE A 121 1.69 -13.06 4.58
N ARG A 122 2.02 -14.29 4.99
CA ARG A 122 2.43 -15.34 4.04
C ARG A 122 1.35 -15.64 3.01
N ARG A 123 0.09 -15.83 3.44
CA ARG A 123 -1.04 -16.09 2.53
C ARG A 123 -1.24 -14.94 1.55
N ALA A 124 -1.21 -13.70 2.02
CA ALA A 124 -1.33 -12.52 1.16
C ALA A 124 -0.17 -12.42 0.15
N TYR A 125 1.05 -12.72 0.59
CA TYR A 125 2.24 -12.72 -0.27
C TYR A 125 2.13 -13.72 -1.42
N ASP A 126 1.70 -14.95 -1.11
CA ASP A 126 1.54 -16.03 -2.08
C ASP A 126 0.53 -15.65 -3.18
N VAL A 127 -0.55 -14.96 -2.80
CA VAL A 127 -1.59 -14.50 -3.72
C VAL A 127 -1.14 -13.29 -4.55
N VAL A 128 -0.52 -12.28 -3.93
CA VAL A 128 -0.34 -10.96 -4.56
C VAL A 128 1.06 -10.75 -5.15
N LEU A 129 2.13 -11.04 -4.42
CA LEU A 129 3.49 -10.59 -4.80
C LEU A 129 4.38 -11.71 -5.30
N ARG A 130 4.19 -12.95 -4.83
CA ARG A 130 5.10 -14.06 -5.09
C ARG A 130 5.35 -14.29 -6.58
N HIS A 131 4.31 -14.16 -7.41
CA HIS A 131 4.39 -14.37 -8.86
C HIS A 131 5.10 -13.22 -9.61
N HIS A 132 5.32 -12.08 -8.97
CA HIS A 132 6.08 -10.94 -9.52
C HIS A 132 7.56 -10.93 -9.12
N HIS A 133 7.94 -11.68 -8.09
CA HIS A 133 9.29 -11.68 -7.53
C HIS A 133 10.17 -12.79 -8.10
N THR A 134 11.45 -12.47 -8.32
CA THR A 134 12.49 -13.47 -8.64
C THR A 134 12.76 -14.37 -7.43
N PHE A 135 13.44 -15.50 -7.64
CA PHE A 135 13.77 -16.43 -6.55
C PHE A 135 14.50 -15.76 -5.39
N VAL A 136 15.46 -14.88 -5.67
CA VAL A 136 16.22 -14.14 -4.65
C VAL A 136 15.31 -13.25 -3.82
N VAL A 137 14.45 -12.45 -4.47
CA VAL A 137 13.50 -11.57 -3.77
C VAL A 137 12.50 -12.38 -2.96
N ARG A 138 12.03 -13.53 -3.47
CA ARG A 138 11.14 -14.44 -2.71
C ARG A 138 11.76 -14.91 -1.41
N SER A 139 13.05 -15.24 -1.41
CA SER A 139 13.77 -15.69 -0.21
C SER A 139 13.88 -14.57 0.83
N VAL A 140 14.23 -13.35 0.42
CA VAL A 140 14.30 -12.18 1.30
C VAL A 140 12.93 -11.89 1.93
N VAL A 141 11.87 -11.87 1.12
CA VAL A 141 10.51 -11.61 1.63
C VAL A 141 10.03 -12.72 2.58
N THR A 142 10.39 -13.97 2.31
CA THR A 142 10.06 -15.09 3.22
C THR A 142 10.71 -14.90 4.60
N LEU A 143 11.94 -14.42 4.65
CA LEU A 143 12.62 -14.08 5.91
C LEU A 143 11.93 -12.90 6.61
N ALA A 144 11.58 -11.85 5.86
CA ALA A 144 10.86 -10.71 6.41
C ALA A 144 9.51 -11.10 7.01
N ILE A 145 8.73 -11.94 6.33
CA ILE A 145 7.44 -12.45 6.82
C ILE A 145 7.61 -13.24 8.13
N ARG A 146 8.67 -14.05 8.27
CA ARG A 146 8.92 -14.80 9.51
C ARG A 146 9.27 -13.91 10.69
N ALA A 147 9.81 -12.72 10.42
CA ALA A 147 10.17 -11.74 11.44
C ALA A 147 9.09 -10.67 11.64
N VAL A 148 7.90 -10.86 11.05
CA VAL A 148 6.69 -10.12 11.42
C VAL A 148 6.40 -10.32 12.92
N PRO A 149 6.14 -9.24 13.68
CA PRO A 149 5.92 -9.35 15.13
C PRO A 149 4.71 -10.22 15.48
N ARG A 150 4.63 -10.62 16.75
CA ARG A 150 3.41 -11.22 17.29
C ARG A 150 2.24 -10.23 17.15
N ARG A 151 1.03 -10.77 17.00
CA ARG A 151 -0.18 -9.98 16.76
C ARG A 151 -0.39 -8.93 17.84
N ASP A 152 -0.36 -9.31 19.11
CA ASP A 152 -0.53 -8.40 20.23
C ASP A 152 0.48 -7.25 20.22
N HIS A 153 1.74 -7.55 19.92
CA HIS A 153 2.78 -6.54 19.78
C HIS A 153 2.54 -5.61 18.58
N PHE A 154 2.13 -6.14 17.42
CA PHE A 154 1.78 -5.35 16.24
C PHE A 154 0.67 -4.34 16.56
N TYR A 155 -0.43 -4.81 17.16
CA TYR A 155 -1.56 -3.97 17.52
C TYR A 155 -1.19 -2.92 18.56
N ALA A 156 -0.41 -3.29 19.59
CA ALA A 156 0.06 -2.35 20.60
C ALA A 156 0.96 -1.24 20.01
N GLN A 157 1.83 -1.56 19.04
CA GLN A 157 2.70 -0.57 18.38
C GLN A 157 1.91 0.41 17.52
N ILE A 158 0.91 -0.07 16.76
CA ILE A 158 0.17 0.79 15.84
C ILE A 158 -0.91 1.60 16.56
N SER A 159 -1.59 1.01 17.56
CA SER A 159 -2.57 1.75 18.35
C SER A 159 -1.91 2.79 19.24
N GLN A 160 -0.61 2.67 19.53
CA GLN A 160 0.16 3.58 20.39
C GLN A 160 -0.53 3.84 21.75
N GLY A 161 -1.20 2.83 22.30
CA GLY A 161 -1.96 2.93 23.56
C GLY A 161 -3.35 3.56 23.43
N GLY A 162 -3.84 3.77 22.20
CA GLY A 162 -5.20 4.19 21.91
C GLY A 162 -6.25 3.10 22.17
N ASP A 163 -7.52 3.49 22.10
CA ASP A 163 -8.66 2.58 22.29
C ASP A 163 -8.70 1.49 21.20
N THR A 164 -8.75 0.23 21.64
CA THR A 164 -8.67 -0.94 20.74
C THR A 164 -9.87 -1.02 19.80
N GLU A 165 -11.07 -0.72 20.28
CA GLU A 165 -12.28 -0.82 19.47
C GLU A 165 -12.29 0.26 18.40
N LYS A 166 -11.98 1.50 18.78
CA LYS A 166 -11.81 2.61 17.85
C LYS A 166 -10.72 2.32 16.82
N PHE A 167 -9.59 1.77 17.24
CA PHE A 167 -8.51 1.39 16.33
C PHE A 167 -8.97 0.36 15.29
N GLU A 168 -9.66 -0.69 15.71
CA GLU A 168 -10.17 -1.72 14.78
C GLU A 168 -11.19 -1.13 13.78
N GLN A 169 -12.05 -0.21 14.24
CA GLN A 169 -13.01 0.49 13.37
C GLN A 169 -12.31 1.37 12.33
N GLU A 170 -11.34 2.19 12.74
CA GLU A 170 -10.58 3.03 11.82
C GLU A 170 -9.72 2.19 10.86
N LEU A 171 -9.07 1.12 11.36
CA LEU A 171 -8.30 0.20 10.51
C LEU A 171 -9.20 -0.44 9.45
N LYS A 172 -10.40 -0.88 9.84
CA LYS A 172 -11.38 -1.43 8.89
C LYS A 172 -11.78 -0.40 7.84
N ARG A 173 -12.10 0.83 8.25
CA ARG A 173 -12.46 1.94 7.33
C ARG A 173 -11.34 2.22 6.33
N TRP A 174 -10.10 2.31 6.80
CA TRP A 174 -8.92 2.51 5.95
C TRP A 174 -8.71 1.37 4.96
N LEU A 175 -8.86 0.11 5.42
CA LEU A 175 -8.72 -1.08 4.56
C LEU A 175 -9.82 -1.15 3.50
N THR A 176 -11.04 -0.72 3.83
CA THR A 176 -12.13 -0.61 2.86
C THR A 176 -11.81 0.43 1.80
N GLY A 177 -11.36 1.63 2.18
CA GLY A 177 -10.96 2.68 1.25
C GLY A 177 -9.81 2.26 0.33
N LEU A 178 -8.75 1.68 0.91
CA LEU A 178 -7.61 1.16 0.15
C LEU A 178 -8.05 0.05 -0.81
N GLY A 179 -8.88 -0.88 -0.34
CA GLY A 179 -9.44 -1.95 -1.16
C GLY A 179 -10.19 -1.41 -2.38
N ALA A 180 -11.01 -0.37 -2.21
CA ALA A 180 -11.73 0.26 -3.32
C ALA A 180 -10.80 0.86 -4.38
N ILE A 181 -9.74 1.57 -3.95
CA ILE A 181 -8.71 2.12 -4.85
C ILE A 181 -8.02 1.00 -5.63
N ILE A 182 -7.61 -0.09 -4.96
CA ILE A 182 -6.98 -1.24 -5.60
C ILE A 182 -7.91 -1.88 -6.63
N GLN A 183 -9.19 -2.11 -6.27
CA GLN A 183 -10.19 -2.70 -7.17
C GLN A 183 -10.44 -1.85 -8.41
N ARG A 184 -10.30 -0.52 -8.30
CA ARG A 184 -10.37 0.39 -9.45
C ARG A 184 -9.12 0.36 -10.31
N MET A 185 -7.94 0.46 -9.69
CA MET A 185 -6.68 0.61 -10.41
C MET A 185 -6.19 -0.68 -11.06
N LYS A 186 -6.48 -1.85 -10.47
CA LYS A 186 -6.06 -3.16 -10.99
C LYS A 186 -6.56 -3.46 -12.41
N PRO A 187 -7.87 -3.38 -12.73
CA PRO A 187 -8.35 -3.58 -14.10
C PRO A 187 -7.85 -2.49 -15.04
N PHE A 188 -7.86 -1.21 -14.63
CA PHE A 188 -7.34 -0.10 -15.45
C PHE A 188 -5.90 -0.34 -15.91
N LEU A 189 -5.01 -0.72 -14.99
CA LEU A 189 -3.60 -0.98 -15.29
C LEU A 189 -3.41 -2.20 -16.20
N ALA A 190 -4.19 -3.27 -15.96
CA ALA A 190 -4.09 -4.51 -16.72
C ALA A 190 -4.65 -4.37 -18.14
N GLU A 191 -5.89 -3.88 -18.27
CA GLU A 191 -6.61 -3.74 -19.54
C GLU A 191 -5.98 -2.66 -20.42
N GLY A 192 -5.42 -1.60 -19.82
CA GLY A 192 -4.68 -0.56 -20.54
C GLY A 192 -3.26 -0.95 -20.99
N GLY A 193 -2.79 -2.15 -20.61
CA GLY A 193 -1.47 -2.67 -20.95
C GLY A 193 -0.32 -1.98 -20.19
N TYR A 194 -0.61 -1.35 -19.05
CA TYR A 194 0.37 -0.60 -18.24
C TYR A 194 1.13 -1.50 -17.26
N GLY A 195 0.51 -2.61 -16.84
CA GLY A 195 1.11 -3.59 -15.95
C GLY A 195 0.04 -4.38 -15.20
N ARG A 196 0.40 -5.56 -14.69
CA ARG A 196 -0.51 -6.39 -13.89
C ARG A 196 -0.30 -6.15 -12.40
N VAL A 197 -1.39 -6.10 -11.63
CA VAL A 197 -1.42 -6.02 -10.16
C VAL A 197 -2.06 -7.29 -9.61
#